data_AF-A0A843BMK7-F1
#
_entry.id   AF-A0A843BMK7-F1
#
_cell.length_a   1.000
_cell.length_b   1.000
_cell.length_c   1.000
_cell.angle_alpha   90.00
_cell.angle_beta   90.00
_cell.angle_gamma   90.00
#
_symmetry.space_group_name_H-M   'P 1'
#
loop_
_entity.id
_entity.type
_entity.pdbx_description
1 polymer ?
#
loop_
_entity_poly.entity_id
_entity_poly.type
_entity_poly.pdbx_seq_one_letter_code
_entity_poly.pdbx_strand_id
1 'polypeptide(L)'
;MVQRKKSVRRKVQKVIDGDTFTVRNRVGGSQYIRVAGVNAPEKGQRGYASAKKDLSKLKGKTVTLRPKAKSYGRTVADVIYKRKKLRDK
;
A
#
# COMPACT_ATOMS: atom_id res chain seq x y z
N MET A 1 -16.74 -0.77 -21.55
CA MET A 1 -15.61 -1.71 -21.33
C MET A 1 -14.72 -1.17 -20.21
N VAL A 2 -14.93 -1.59 -18.95
CA VAL A 2 -14.13 -1.08 -17.82
C VAL A 2 -12.74 -1.72 -17.90
N GLN A 3 -11.71 -0.93 -18.19
CA GLN A 3 -10.32 -1.38 -18.13
C GLN A 3 -10.08 -2.01 -16.76
N ARG A 4 -9.98 -3.34 -16.69
CA ARG A 4 -9.58 -4.06 -15.49
C ARG A 4 -8.15 -3.62 -15.17
N LYS A 5 -7.97 -2.61 -14.31
CA LYS A 5 -6.65 -2.28 -13.74
C LYS A 5 -6.09 -3.56 -13.14
N LYS A 6 -5.02 -4.12 -13.73
CA LYS A 6 -4.39 -5.39 -13.33
C LYS A 6 -4.14 -5.40 -11.82
N SER A 7 -4.92 -6.17 -11.09
CA SER A 7 -4.69 -6.41 -9.67
C SER A 7 -3.65 -7.51 -9.51
N VAL A 8 -2.65 -7.29 -8.65
CA VAL A 8 -1.59 -8.26 -8.39
C VAL A 8 -1.52 -8.58 -6.90
N ARG A 9 -1.30 -9.84 -6.56
CA ARG A 9 -1.09 -10.26 -5.17
C ARG A 9 0.40 -10.27 -4.86
N ARG A 10 0.80 -9.61 -3.78
CA ARG A 10 2.19 -9.60 -3.31
C ARG A 10 2.28 -9.75 -1.81
N LYS A 11 3.33 -10.44 -1.37
CA LYS A 11 3.72 -10.54 0.04
C LYS A 11 4.45 -9.27 0.44
N VAL A 12 4.00 -8.64 1.53
CA VAL A 12 4.68 -7.50 2.15
C VAL A 12 5.94 -8.01 2.83
N GLN A 13 7.09 -7.42 2.50
CA GLN A 13 8.37 -7.81 3.09
C GLN A 13 8.78 -6.89 4.24
N LYS A 14 8.77 -5.59 3.99
CA LYS A 14 9.14 -4.58 4.99
C LYS A 14 8.14 -3.43 4.94
N VAL A 15 7.80 -2.89 6.10
CA VAL A 15 7.07 -1.62 6.20
C VAL A 15 8.12 -0.54 6.43
N ILE A 16 8.08 0.51 5.60
CA ILE A 16 8.99 1.65 5.70
C ILE A 16 8.34 2.69 6.62
N ASP A 17 7.15 3.17 6.23
CA ASP A 17 6.41 4.23 6.91
C ASP A 17 4.92 3.90 7.00
N GLY A 18 4.11 4.82 7.56
CA GLY A 18 2.67 4.63 7.78
C GLY A 18 1.82 4.40 6.52
N ASP A 19 2.37 4.66 5.34
CA ASP A 19 1.72 4.49 4.03
C ASP A 19 2.56 3.70 3.01
N THR A 20 3.78 3.29 3.37
CA THR A 20 4.77 2.77 2.42
C THR A 20 5.35 1.45 2.89
N PHE A 21 5.33 0.44 2.01
CA PHE A 21 5.93 -0.86 2.24
C PHE A 21 6.61 -1.41 0.99
N THR A 22 7.43 -2.44 1.16
CA THR A 22 8.14 -3.10 0.06
C THR A 22 7.58 -4.49 -0.23
N VAL A 23 7.70 -4.88 -1.49
CA VAL A 23 7.36 -6.21 -2.00
C VAL A 23 8.55 -6.81 -2.72
N ARG A 24 8.68 -8.16 -2.69
CA ARG A 24 9.79 -8.87 -3.35
C ARG A 24 9.81 -8.61 -4.85
N ASN A 25 8.69 -8.85 -5.51
CA ASN A 25 8.54 -8.71 -6.95
C ASN A 25 7.93 -7.35 -7.29
N ARG A 26 8.56 -6.63 -8.21
CA ARG A 26 8.13 -5.29 -8.66
C ARG A 26 6.66 -5.30 -9.08
N VAL A 27 5.98 -4.20 -8.78
CA VAL A 27 4.59 -3.92 -9.16
C VAL A 27 4.54 -2.53 -9.74
N GLY A 28 3.99 -2.39 -10.96
CA GLY A 28 3.99 -1.11 -11.65
C GLY A 28 5.39 -0.52 -11.84
N GLY A 29 6.44 -1.34 -11.88
CA GLY A 29 7.83 -0.88 -12.06
C GLY A 29 8.60 -0.51 -10.78
N SER A 30 8.02 -0.63 -9.59
CA SER A 30 8.73 -0.37 -8.32
C SER A 30 8.51 -1.50 -7.31
N GLN A 31 9.48 -1.72 -6.42
CA GLN A 31 9.33 -2.58 -5.24
C GLN A 31 8.68 -1.83 -4.06
N TYR A 32 8.66 -0.50 -4.13
CA TYR A 32 8.07 0.36 -3.11
C TYR A 32 6.63 0.67 -3.47
N ILE A 33 5.72 0.31 -2.57
CA ILE A 33 4.29 0.48 -2.74
C ILE A 33 3.80 1.52 -1.73
N ARG A 34 3.23 2.61 -2.25
CA ARG A 34 2.53 3.63 -1.47
C ARG A 34 1.03 3.36 -1.53
N VAL A 35 0.35 3.36 -0.39
CA VAL A 35 -1.09 3.12 -0.35
C VAL A 35 -1.83 4.33 -0.93
N ALA A 36 -2.63 4.11 -1.97
CA ALA A 36 -3.40 5.16 -2.62
C ALA A 36 -4.49 5.71 -1.70
N GLY A 37 -4.60 7.04 -1.63
CA GLY A 37 -5.63 7.73 -0.83
C GLY A 37 -5.43 7.63 0.67
N VAL A 38 -4.36 6.97 1.15
CA VAL A 38 -3.81 7.21 2.48
C VAL A 38 -2.88 8.40 2.30
N ASN A 39 -3.40 9.61 2.54
CA ASN A 39 -2.53 10.70 2.94
C ASN A 39 -2.04 10.28 4.33
N ALA A 40 -0.87 9.64 4.41
CA ALA A 40 -0.21 9.51 5.70
C ALA A 40 -0.14 10.93 6.25
N PRO A 41 -0.82 11.20 7.38
CA PRO A 41 -0.72 12.49 8.01
C PRO A 41 0.76 12.77 8.25
N GLU A 42 1.26 13.99 8.02
CA GLU A 42 2.65 14.30 8.36
C GLU A 42 2.94 13.92 9.82
N LYS A 43 4.20 13.57 10.13
CA LYS A 43 4.64 13.17 11.47
C LYS A 43 4.15 14.19 12.50
N GLY A 44 3.08 13.87 13.23
CA GLY A 44 2.42 14.78 14.18
C GLY A 44 0.90 14.87 14.08
N GLN A 45 0.30 14.49 12.95
CA GLN A 45 -1.17 14.52 12.80
C GLN A 45 -1.86 13.25 13.37
N ARG A 46 -3.05 13.43 13.95
CA ARG A 46 -3.87 12.34 14.53
C ARG A 46 -4.13 11.25 13.47
N GLY A 47 -3.82 10.00 13.81
CA GLY A 47 -4.03 8.83 12.95
C GLY A 47 -2.76 8.21 12.35
N TYR A 48 -1.64 8.95 12.30
CA TYR A 48 -0.35 8.47 11.77
C TYR A 48 0.17 7.20 12.47
N ALA A 49 0.14 7.19 13.81
CA ALA A 49 0.59 6.04 14.61
C ALA A 49 -0.31 4.80 14.42
N SER A 50 -1.62 5.00 14.22
CA SER A 50 -2.56 3.90 14.00
C SER A 50 -2.38 3.29 12.61
N ALA A 51 -2.21 4.13 11.58
CA ALA A 51 -1.91 3.70 10.21
C ALA A 51 -0.60 2.88 10.15
N LYS A 52 0.46 3.34 10.84
CA LYS A 52 1.73 2.61 10.93
C LYS A 52 1.59 1.26 11.65
N LYS A 53 0.83 1.20 12.75
CA LYS A 53 0.58 -0.05 13.49
C LYS A 53 -0.20 -1.04 12.64
N ASP A 54 -1.19 -0.58 11.89
CA ASP A 54 -1.99 -1.42 11.01
C ASP A 54 -1.24 -1.89 9.77
N LEU A 55 -0.40 -1.04 9.16
CA LEU A 55 0.48 -1.45 8.07
C LEU A 55 1.50 -2.50 8.55
N SER A 56 2.05 -2.32 9.75
CA SER A 56 3.01 -3.25 10.35
C SER A 56 2.42 -4.66 10.53
N LYS A 57 1.12 -4.77 10.82
CA LYS A 57 0.40 -6.06 10.88
C LYS A 57 0.31 -6.77 9.53
N LEU A 58 0.58 -6.09 8.41
CA LEU A 58 0.61 -6.68 7.08
C LEU A 58 1.97 -7.26 6.72
N LYS A 59 3.03 -7.00 7.50
CA LYS A 59 4.35 -7.60 7.29
C LYS A 59 4.23 -9.12 7.22
N GLY A 60 4.79 -9.72 6.18
CA GLY A 60 4.72 -11.16 5.94
C GLY A 60 3.38 -11.65 5.34
N LYS A 61 2.38 -10.78 5.18
CA LYS A 61 1.07 -11.15 4.63
C LYS A 61 0.97 -10.84 3.15
N THR A 62 0.11 -11.58 2.45
CA THR A 62 -0.21 -11.33 1.05
C THR A 62 -1.37 -10.36 0.93
N VAL A 63 -1.16 -9.27 0.20
CA VAL A 63 -2.15 -8.23 -0.08
C VAL A 63 -2.42 -8.15 -1.57
N THR A 64 -3.62 -7.68 -1.94
CA THR A 64 -3.96 -7.39 -3.33
C THR A 64 -3.69 -5.92 -3.62
N LEU A 65 -2.90 -5.66 -4.65
CA LEU A 65 -2.48 -4.33 -5.08
C LEU A 65 -3.15 -4.00 -6.40
N ARG A 66 -3.77 -2.82 -6.49
CA ARG A 66 -4.27 -2.26 -7.75
C ARG A 66 -3.47 -1.00 -8.06
N PRO A 67 -2.43 -1.10 -8.89
CA PRO A 67 -1.63 0.06 -9.28
C PRO A 67 -2.52 1.15 -9.91
N LYS A 68 -2.31 2.39 -9.48
CA LYS A 68 -3.07 3.57 -9.94
C LYS A 68 -2.18 4.55 -10.66
N ALA A 69 -1.03 4.84 -10.07
CA ALA A 69 -0.11 5.87 -10.53
C ALA A 69 1.31 5.56 -10.02
N LYS A 70 2.26 6.41 -10.41
CA LYS A 70 3.60 6.47 -9.82
C LYS A 70 3.79 7.84 -9.17
N SER A 71 4.50 7.88 -8.05
CA SER A 71 4.83 9.13 -7.36
C SER A 71 6.17 8.96 -6.67
N TYR A 72 7.10 9.89 -6.88
CA TYR A 72 8.46 9.87 -6.31
C TYR A 72 9.18 8.52 -6.42
N GLY A 73 9.11 7.86 -7.59
CA GLY A 73 9.71 6.54 -7.82
C GLY A 73 8.99 5.35 -7.16
N ARG A 74 7.88 5.60 -6.44
CA ARG A 74 7.04 4.58 -5.79
C ARG A 74 5.81 4.29 -6.62
N THR A 75 5.34 3.04 -6.56
CA THR A 75 4.07 2.66 -7.16
C THR A 75 2.95 3.00 -6.19
N VAL A 76 2.03 3.86 -6.59
CA VAL A 76 0.83 4.19 -5.83
C VAL A 76 -0.26 3.18 -6.18
N ALA A 77 -0.79 2.46 -5.20
CA ALA A 77 -1.75 1.39 -5.43
C ALA A 77 -2.86 1.34 -4.36
N ASP A 78 -4.08 0.96 -4.76
CA ASP A 78 -5.08 0.54 -3.77
C ASP A 78 -4.60 -0.77 -3.15
N VAL A 79 -4.59 -0.84 -1.83
CA VAL A 79 -4.17 -2.03 -1.10
C VAL A 79 -5.37 -2.64 -0.40
N ILE A 80 -5.65 -3.89 -0.72
CA ILE A 80 -6.80 -4.65 -0.23
C ILE A 80 -6.28 -5.85 0.56
N TYR A 81 -6.74 -5.97 1.80
CA TYR A 81 -6.45 -7.09 2.69
C TYR A 81 -7.75 -7.59 3.31
N LYS A 82 -7.99 -8.92 3.28
CA LYS A 82 -9.25 -9.54 3.74
C LYS A 82 -10.51 -8.86 3.16
N ARG A 83 -10.51 -8.56 1.86
CA ARG A 83 -11.60 -7.86 1.14
C ARG A 83 -11.92 -6.44 1.62
N LYS A 84 -11.14 -5.88 2.54
CA LYS A 84 -11.22 -4.47 2.97
C LYS A 84 -10.10 -3.67 2.34
N LYS A 85 -10.40 -2.48 1.81
CA LYS A 85 -9.36 -1.52 1.41
C LYS A 85 -8.74 -0.93 2.68
N LEU A 86 -7.44 -0.68 2.66
CA LEU A 86 -6.77 -0.05 3.80
C LEU A 86 -7.17 1.40 4.04
N ARG A 87 -7.78 2.07 3.05
CA ARG A 87 -8.27 3.46 3.18
C ARG A 87 -9.61 3.57 3.92
N ASP A 88 -10.49 2.57 3.79
CA ASP A 88 -11.88 2.65 4.27
C ASP A 88 -12.00 2.20 5.74
N LYS A 89 -11.01 2.52 6.57
CA LYS A 89 -10.95 2.13 7.98
C LYS A 89 -11.14 3.32 8.90
#